data_AF-A0AAV4PWU0-F1
#
_entry.id   AF-A0AAV4PWU0-F1
#
_cell.length_a   1.000
_cell.length_b   1.000
_cell.length_c   1.000
_cell.angle_alpha   90.00
_cell.angle_beta   90.00
_cell.angle_gamma   90.00
#
_symmetry.space_group_name_H-M   'P 1'
#
loop_
_entity.id
_entity.type
_entity.pdbx_description
1 polymer ?
#
loop_
_entity_poly.entity_id
_entity_poly.type
_entity_poly.pdbx_seq_one_letter_code
_entity_poly.pdbx_strand_id
1 'polypeptide(L)'
;MDLTKLLINAGRILNVNNQYFVANPNSQSVNLITHDGQELKCFVPAALYIGQVSSKNGFIGSTKEEQASVYQWLEYCLLKSQSQSHEILKELNIYLQDKVYFVGNKFTIVDLIMYLSLYEIFSRLSFQDKEVYFNVSRWFRQVQNEACAEEMYPKICFAKTKIYT
;
A
#
# COMPACT_ATOMS: atom_id res chain seq x y z
N MET A 1 5.00 10.86 -6.07
CA MET A 1 4.26 10.44 -4.86
C MET A 1 5.03 10.90 -3.63
N ASP A 2 4.34 11.44 -2.60
CA ASP A 2 4.96 11.78 -1.31
C ASP A 2 4.96 10.55 -0.38
N LEU A 3 6.14 9.95 -0.20
CA LEU A 3 6.34 8.75 0.61
C LEU A 3 6.13 8.98 2.09
N THR A 4 6.41 10.18 2.56
CA THR A 4 6.25 10.55 3.97
C THR A 4 4.77 10.65 4.30
N LYS A 5 3.99 11.33 3.46
CA LYS A 5 2.53 11.37 3.57
C LYS A 5 1.93 9.96 3.48
N LEU A 6 2.42 9.11 2.59
CA LEU A 6 1.98 7.72 2.45
C LEU A 6 2.11 6.95 3.78
N LEU A 7 3.26 7.04 4.44
CA LEU A 7 3.52 6.35 5.71
C LEU A 7 2.68 6.91 6.87
N ILE A 8 2.50 8.24 6.95
CA ILE A 8 1.60 8.84 7.96
C ILE A 8 0.18 8.28 7.80
N ASN A 9 -0.30 8.19 6.57
CA ASN A 9 -1.66 7.72 6.31
C ASN A 9 -1.82 6.24 6.67
N ALA A 10 -0.80 5.41 6.36
CA ALA A 10 -0.77 4.02 6.80
C ALA A 10 -0.79 3.90 8.33
N GLY A 11 0.01 4.71 9.03
CA GLY A 11 0.01 4.76 10.50
C GLY A 11 -1.34 5.14 11.09
N ARG A 12 -2.00 6.16 10.53
CA ARG A 12 -3.35 6.59 10.93
C ARG A 12 -4.40 5.49 10.74
N ILE A 13 -4.40 4.84 9.58
CA ILE A 13 -5.34 3.75 9.27
C ILE A 13 -5.16 2.57 10.24
N LEU A 14 -3.93 2.30 10.65
CA LEU A 14 -3.61 1.21 11.58
C LEU A 14 -3.73 1.62 13.05
N ASN A 15 -4.18 2.85 13.36
CA ASN A 15 -4.23 3.41 14.71
C ASN A 15 -2.90 3.34 15.46
N VAL A 16 -1.78 3.45 14.74
CA VAL A 16 -0.44 3.51 15.34
C VAL A 16 -0.25 4.93 15.87
N ASN A 17 -0.09 5.06 17.20
CA ASN A 17 -0.11 6.35 17.91
C ASN A 17 0.82 7.41 17.29
N ASN A 18 0.22 8.56 16.96
CA ASN A 18 0.76 9.60 16.08
C ASN A 18 1.86 10.51 16.65
N GLN A 19 2.29 10.34 17.91
CA GLN A 19 3.17 11.31 18.57
C GLN A 19 4.61 11.34 18.02
N TYR A 20 4.91 10.52 17.01
CA TYR A 20 6.27 10.31 16.50
C TYR A 20 6.45 10.50 14.99
N PHE A 21 5.41 10.86 14.22
CA PHE A 21 5.55 11.14 12.79
C PHE A 21 5.97 12.60 12.57
N VAL A 22 7.28 12.88 12.65
CA VAL A 22 7.82 14.18 12.24
C VAL A 22 8.11 14.14 10.74
N ALA A 23 7.05 14.20 9.95
CA ALA A 23 7.19 14.41 8.52
C ALA A 23 7.73 15.81 8.25
N ASN A 24 8.95 15.91 7.74
CA ASN A 24 9.41 17.17 7.15
C ASN A 24 8.80 17.25 5.73
N PRO A 25 7.79 18.12 5.48
CA PRO A 25 7.09 18.16 4.20
C PRO A 25 8.00 18.60 3.04
N ASN A 26 9.13 19.22 3.36
CA ASN A 26 10.05 19.84 2.40
C ASN A 26 11.23 18.94 2.04
N SER A 27 11.32 17.74 2.61
CA SER A 27 12.43 16.82 2.39
C SER A 27 11.90 15.49 1.86
N GLN A 28 12.48 14.98 0.76
CA GLN A 28 12.19 13.63 0.25
C GLN A 28 12.59 12.52 1.24
N SER A 29 13.25 12.87 2.34
CA SER A 29 13.61 11.97 3.43
C SER A 29 12.41 11.67 4.32
N VAL A 30 12.01 10.40 4.38
CA VAL A 30 11.10 9.89 5.40
C VAL A 30 11.76 10.07 6.76
N ASN A 31 11.06 10.63 7.74
CA ASN A 31 11.53 10.69 9.11
C ASN A 31 10.41 10.22 10.05
N LEU A 32 10.63 9.08 10.69
CA LEU A 32 9.73 8.47 11.66
C LEU A 32 10.49 8.29 12.97
N ILE A 33 9.96 8.83 14.06
CA ILE A 33 10.49 8.56 15.40
C ILE A 33 9.78 7.31 15.95
N THR A 34 10.50 6.43 16.63
CA THR A 34 9.94 5.22 17.25
C THR A 34 9.50 5.51 18.69
N HIS A 35 8.86 4.54 19.35
CA HIS A 35 8.39 4.68 20.73
C HIS A 35 9.53 4.94 21.74
N ASP A 36 10.73 4.44 21.45
CA ASP A 36 11.96 4.62 22.23
C ASP A 36 12.80 5.83 21.78
N GLY A 37 12.28 6.65 20.86
CA GLY A 37 12.92 7.89 20.42
C GLY A 37 13.96 7.72 19.32
N GLN A 38 14.11 6.52 18.74
CA GLN A 38 15.00 6.29 17.59
C GLN A 38 14.42 6.91 16.32
N GLU A 39 15.29 7.51 15.51
CA GLU A 39 14.93 8.14 14.25
C GLU A 39 15.13 7.16 13.06
N LEU A 40 14.05 6.77 12.40
CA LEU A 40 14.05 5.99 11.16
C LEU A 40 13.97 6.92 9.94
N LYS A 41 15.05 6.96 9.16
CA LYS A 41 15.21 7.89 8.02
C LYS A 41 14.84 7.32 6.65
N CYS A 42 14.39 6.06 6.61
CA CYS A 42 14.21 5.31 5.38
C CYS A 42 12.78 4.75 5.26
N PHE A 43 12.27 4.70 4.04
CA PHE A 43 10.90 4.25 3.75
C PHE A 43 10.63 2.81 4.21
N VAL A 44 11.47 1.85 3.79
CA VAL A 44 11.24 0.42 4.08
C VAL A 44 11.27 0.13 5.59
N PRO A 45 12.31 0.55 6.36
CA PRO A 45 12.30 0.38 7.82
C PRO A 45 11.11 1.05 8.51
N ALA A 46 10.71 2.25 8.08
CA ALA A 46 9.57 2.95 8.65
C ALA A 46 8.24 2.20 8.38
N ALA A 47 8.03 1.70 7.15
CA ALA A 47 6.88 0.88 6.80
C ALA A 47 6.82 -0.42 7.63
N LEU A 48 7.96 -1.09 7.77
CA LEU A 48 8.08 -2.30 8.58
C LEU A 48 7.78 -2.03 10.05
N TYR A 49 8.32 -0.94 10.61
CA TYR A 49 8.04 -0.55 11.98
C TYR A 49 6.54 -0.31 12.21
N ILE A 50 5.88 0.45 11.33
CA ILE A 50 4.42 0.67 11.36
C ILE A 50 3.69 -0.68 11.35
N GLY A 51 4.11 -1.61 10.49
CA GLY A 51 3.52 -2.94 10.41
C GLY A 51 3.73 -3.77 11.70
N GLN A 52 4.92 -3.69 12.29
CA GLN A 52 5.30 -4.40 13.52
C GLN A 52 4.53 -3.92 14.75
N VAL A 53 4.32 -2.62 14.88
CA VAL A 53 3.60 -2.04 16.03
C VAL A 53 2.08 -2.00 15.83
N SER A 54 1.59 -2.41 14.65
CA SER A 54 0.16 -2.57 14.41
C SER A 54 -0.41 -3.73 15.23
N SER A 55 -1.71 -3.69 15.51
CA SER A 55 -2.40 -4.79 16.20
C SER A 55 -2.64 -6.03 15.33
N LYS A 56 -2.19 -6.05 14.06
CA LYS A 56 -2.41 -7.14 13.12
C LYS A 56 -1.29 -8.18 13.23
N ASN A 57 -1.64 -9.41 13.59
CA ASN A 57 -0.70 -10.53 13.68
C ASN A 57 -0.14 -10.93 12.30
N GLY A 58 1.19 -11.10 12.21
CA GLY A 58 1.86 -11.54 10.98
C GLY A 58 1.84 -10.52 9.84
N PHE A 59 1.56 -9.24 10.14
CA PHE A 59 1.37 -8.20 9.12
C PHE A 59 2.63 -7.82 8.33
N ILE A 60 3.80 -8.22 8.84
CA ILE A 60 5.11 -8.14 8.16
C ILE A 60 5.60 -9.50 7.62
N GLY A 61 4.72 -10.47 7.47
CA GLY A 61 5.05 -11.84 7.07
C GLY A 61 5.36 -12.75 8.25
N SER A 62 4.88 -14.00 8.17
CA SER A 62 5.00 -15.01 9.24
C SER A 62 6.17 -15.97 9.02
N THR A 63 6.62 -16.14 7.78
CA THR A 63 7.80 -16.95 7.41
C THR A 63 8.94 -16.08 6.89
N LYS A 64 10.13 -16.66 6.71
CA LYS A 64 11.28 -15.93 6.14
C LYS A 64 11.05 -15.55 4.68
N GLU A 65 10.36 -16.40 3.93
CA GLU A 65 9.96 -16.17 2.54
C GLU A 65 8.93 -15.05 2.43
N GLU A 66 7.93 -15.05 3.32
CA GLU A 66 6.94 -13.97 3.38
C GLU A 66 7.60 -12.65 3.79
N GLN A 67 8.49 -12.67 4.79
CA GLN A 67 9.25 -11.48 5.20
C GLN A 67 10.08 -10.94 4.03
N ALA A 68 10.85 -11.77 3.34
CA ALA A 68 11.62 -11.34 2.17
C ALA A 68 10.71 -10.76 1.07
N SER A 69 9.53 -11.36 0.84
CA SER A 69 8.55 -10.83 -0.10
C SER A 69 7.99 -9.47 0.33
N VAL A 70 7.80 -9.24 1.63
CA VAL A 70 7.42 -7.92 2.16
C VAL A 70 8.49 -6.88 1.82
N TYR A 71 9.78 -7.17 2.07
CA TYR A 71 10.87 -6.26 1.72
C TYR A 71 10.88 -5.94 0.22
N GLN A 72 10.79 -6.97 -0.64
CA GLN A 72 10.78 -6.80 -2.09
C GLN A 72 9.68 -5.83 -2.54
N TRP A 73 8.46 -5.98 -2.05
CA TRP A 73 7.35 -5.13 -2.49
C TRP A 73 7.38 -3.71 -1.91
N LEU A 74 7.92 -3.53 -0.71
CA LEU A 74 8.17 -2.19 -0.17
C LEU A 74 9.27 -1.48 -0.97
N GLU A 75 10.33 -2.17 -1.37
CA GLU A 75 11.35 -1.64 -2.27
C GLU A 75 10.78 -1.33 -3.66
N TYR A 76 9.95 -2.23 -4.21
CA TYR A 76 9.25 -1.98 -5.46
C TYR A 76 8.43 -0.68 -5.41
N CYS A 77 7.64 -0.48 -4.35
CA CYS A 77 6.85 0.73 -4.15
C CYS A 77 7.73 2.00 -4.11
N LEU A 78 8.87 1.93 -3.40
CA LEU A 78 9.84 3.02 -3.34
C LEU A 78 10.40 3.36 -4.74
N LEU A 79 10.88 2.34 -5.46
CA LEU A 79 11.53 2.51 -6.77
C LEU A 79 10.55 2.96 -7.87
N LYS A 80 9.31 2.46 -7.83
CA LYS A 80 8.29 2.77 -8.85
C LYS A 80 7.47 4.02 -8.55
N SER A 81 7.73 4.70 -7.44
CA SER A 81 7.05 5.94 -7.05
C SER A 81 7.14 7.09 -8.08
N GLN A 82 8.08 7.00 -9.01
CA GLN A 82 8.31 7.97 -10.10
C GLN A 82 8.00 7.41 -11.51
N SER A 83 7.61 6.14 -11.63
CA SER A 83 7.38 5.51 -12.95
C SER A 83 5.99 5.84 -13.53
N GLN A 84 5.81 5.58 -14.83
CA GLN A 84 4.53 5.81 -15.50
C GLN A 84 3.45 4.86 -14.97
N SER A 85 2.29 5.42 -14.62
CA SER A 85 1.18 4.69 -13.99
C SER A 85 0.72 3.49 -14.81
N HIS A 86 0.62 3.60 -16.13
CA HIS A 86 0.12 2.51 -16.98
C HIS A 86 1.04 1.28 -17.00
N GLU A 87 2.37 1.48 -16.94
CA GLU A 87 3.32 0.37 -16.92
C GLU A 87 3.23 -0.41 -15.60
N ILE A 88 3.18 0.30 -14.47
CA ILE A 88 2.99 -0.29 -13.15
C ILE A 88 1.68 -1.08 -13.12
N LEU A 89 0.57 -0.50 -13.59
CA LEU A 89 -0.73 -1.18 -13.58
C LEU A 89 -0.73 -2.45 -14.44
N LYS A 90 -0.05 -2.45 -15.59
CA LYS A 90 0.09 -3.66 -16.42
C LYS A 90 0.88 -4.75 -15.69
N GLU A 91 2.04 -4.39 -15.12
CA GLU A 91 2.90 -5.31 -14.38
C GLU A 91 2.15 -5.93 -13.19
N LEU A 92 1.51 -5.10 -12.36
CA LEU A 92 0.73 -5.55 -11.21
C LEU A 92 -0.48 -6.40 -11.61
N ASN A 93 -1.12 -6.09 -12.75
CA ASN A 93 -2.26 -6.88 -13.23
C ASN A 93 -1.84 -8.30 -13.61
N ILE A 94 -0.65 -8.48 -14.18
CA ILE A 94 -0.09 -9.80 -14.46
C ILE A 94 0.29 -10.49 -13.15
N TYR A 95 1.02 -9.80 -12.26
CA TYR A 95 1.46 -10.39 -10.99
C TYR A 95 0.32 -10.89 -10.11
N LEU A 96 -0.78 -10.14 -10.05
CA LEU A 96 -1.95 -10.46 -9.21
C LEU A 96 -2.92 -11.45 -9.88
N GLN A 97 -2.63 -11.98 -11.07
CA GLN A 97 -3.56 -12.86 -11.78
C GLN A 97 -3.99 -14.07 -10.93
N ASP A 98 -3.05 -14.69 -10.23
CA ASP A 98 -3.19 -15.89 -9.41
C ASP A 98 -3.09 -15.63 -7.90
N LYS A 99 -3.13 -14.36 -7.45
CA LYS A 99 -2.89 -13.98 -6.05
C LYS A 99 -4.00 -13.12 -5.47
N VAL A 100 -4.40 -13.43 -4.24
CA VAL A 100 -5.39 -12.60 -3.52
C VAL A 100 -4.75 -11.34 -2.96
N TYR A 101 -3.51 -11.45 -2.46
CA TYR A 101 -2.71 -10.39 -1.84
C TYR A 101 -1.28 -10.42 -2.39
N PHE A 102 -0.47 -9.41 -2.07
CA PHE A 102 0.92 -9.36 -2.51
C PHE A 102 1.84 -10.38 -1.83
N VAL A 103 1.55 -10.75 -0.59
CA VAL A 103 2.38 -11.66 0.20
C VAL A 103 1.53 -12.79 0.78
N GLY A 104 1.82 -14.02 0.37
CA GLY A 104 1.06 -15.20 0.79
C GLY A 104 -0.43 -15.06 0.46
N ASN A 105 -1.28 -15.49 1.39
CA ASN A 105 -2.75 -15.45 1.26
C ASN A 105 -3.42 -14.58 2.33
N LYS A 106 -2.71 -13.57 2.83
CA LYS A 106 -3.20 -12.70 3.92
C LYS A 106 -2.94 -11.23 3.59
N PHE A 107 -3.78 -10.36 4.14
CA PHE A 107 -3.57 -8.92 4.07
C PHE A 107 -2.34 -8.52 4.90
N THR A 108 -1.36 -7.87 4.26
CA THR A 108 -0.09 -7.43 4.89
C THR A 108 0.12 -5.92 4.77
N ILE A 109 1.19 -5.41 5.40
CA ILE A 109 1.59 -4.01 5.26
C ILE A 109 1.81 -3.61 3.80
N VAL A 110 2.26 -4.54 2.97
CA VAL A 110 2.46 -4.32 1.54
C VAL A 110 1.14 -3.96 0.87
N ASP A 111 0.07 -4.71 1.13
CA ASP A 111 -1.21 -4.48 0.50
C ASP A 111 -1.76 -3.09 0.86
N LEU A 112 -1.61 -2.68 2.13
CA LEU A 112 -1.99 -1.33 2.56
C LEU A 112 -1.17 -0.26 1.85
N ILE A 113 0.17 -0.37 1.85
CA ILE A 113 1.07 0.62 1.24
C ILE A 113 0.85 0.71 -0.28
N MET A 114 0.68 -0.42 -0.96
CA MET A 114 0.37 -0.47 -2.39
C MET A 114 -1.00 0.14 -2.68
N TYR A 115 -2.02 -0.13 -1.85
CA TYR A 115 -3.34 0.45 -2.03
C TYR A 115 -3.30 1.97 -1.93
N LEU A 116 -2.67 2.50 -0.88
CA LEU A 116 -2.57 3.93 -0.64
C LEU A 116 -1.73 4.63 -1.73
N SER A 117 -0.67 3.98 -2.23
CA SER A 117 0.17 4.54 -3.30
C SER A 117 -0.55 4.59 -4.65
N LEU A 118 -1.41 3.61 -4.94
CA LEU A 118 -2.16 3.53 -6.20
C LEU A 118 -3.49 4.28 -6.18
N TYR A 119 -3.94 4.71 -4.99
CA TYR A 119 -5.29 5.27 -4.81
C TYR A 119 -5.58 6.45 -5.73
N GLU A 120 -4.66 7.42 -5.84
CA GLU A 120 -4.87 8.62 -6.67
C GLU A 120 -5.14 8.25 -8.13
N ILE A 121 -4.36 7.31 -8.67
CA ILE A 121 -4.51 6.85 -10.06
C ILE A 121 -5.84 6.11 -10.22
N PHE A 122 -6.13 5.14 -9.35
CA PHE A 122 -7.37 4.35 -9.42
C PHE A 122 -8.64 5.17 -9.27
N SER A 123 -8.59 6.25 -8.48
CA SER A 123 -9.73 7.15 -8.28
C SER A 123 -10.14 7.88 -9.57
N ARG A 124 -9.19 8.03 -10.50
CA ARG A 124 -9.37 8.74 -11.79
C ARG A 124 -9.64 7.80 -12.96
N LEU A 125 -9.40 6.50 -12.81
CA LEU A 125 -9.64 5.52 -13.88
C LEU A 125 -11.13 5.38 -14.20
N SER A 126 -11.43 5.32 -15.50
CA SER A 126 -12.77 4.99 -15.98
C SER A 126 -13.14 3.54 -15.65
N PHE A 127 -14.42 3.19 -15.80
CA PHE A 127 -14.83 1.78 -15.68
C PHE A 127 -14.15 0.89 -16.73
N GLN A 128 -13.95 1.41 -17.93
CA GLN A 128 -13.25 0.70 -19.01
C GLN A 128 -11.78 0.43 -18.66
N ASP A 129 -11.06 1.43 -18.10
CA ASP A 129 -9.68 1.23 -17.66
C ASP A 129 -9.59 0.20 -16.52
N LYS A 130 -10.54 0.26 -15.58
CA LYS A 130 -10.62 -0.70 -14.47
C LYS A 130 -10.89 -2.12 -14.97
N GLU A 131 -11.58 -2.31 -16.09
CA GLU A 131 -11.75 -3.60 -16.74
C GLU A 131 -10.47 -4.11 -17.42
N VAL A 132 -9.67 -3.22 -18.01
CA VAL A 132 -8.34 -3.57 -18.55
C VAL A 132 -7.43 -4.11 -17.44
N TYR A 133 -7.47 -3.49 -16.26
CA TYR A 133 -6.68 -3.89 -15.08
C TYR A 133 -7.49 -4.73 -14.09
N PHE A 134 -8.25 -5.72 -14.59
CA PHE A 134 -9.22 -6.48 -13.80
C PHE A 134 -8.65 -7.11 -12.51
N ASN A 135 -7.44 -7.69 -12.55
CA ASN A 135 -6.84 -8.34 -11.37
C ASN A 135 -6.47 -7.31 -10.30
N VAL A 136 -5.95 -6.16 -10.72
CA VAL A 136 -5.66 -5.05 -9.80
C VAL A 136 -6.97 -4.47 -9.26
N SER A 137 -8.00 -4.29 -10.10
CA SER A 137 -9.32 -3.84 -9.67
C SER A 137 -9.96 -4.79 -8.65
N ARG A 138 -9.82 -6.12 -8.84
CA ARG A 138 -10.26 -7.13 -7.88
C ARG A 138 -9.54 -6.99 -6.54
N TRP A 139 -8.20 -6.93 -6.57
CA TRP A 139 -7.37 -6.75 -5.39
C TRP A 139 -7.68 -5.43 -4.67
N PHE A 140 -7.81 -4.33 -5.41
CA PHE A 140 -8.09 -3.00 -4.86
C PHE A 140 -9.44 -2.97 -4.13
N ARG A 141 -10.47 -3.62 -4.71
CA ARG A 141 -11.77 -3.79 -4.06
C ARG A 141 -11.66 -4.61 -2.77
N GLN A 142 -10.82 -5.64 -2.73
CA GLN A 142 -10.59 -6.42 -1.52
C GLN A 142 -9.92 -5.56 -0.45
N VAL A 143 -8.81 -4.90 -0.80
CA VAL A 143 -8.01 -4.11 0.14
C VAL A 143 -8.76 -2.91 0.70
N GLN A 144 -9.56 -2.19 -0.10
CA GLN A 144 -10.33 -1.05 0.42
C GLN A 144 -11.34 -1.47 1.51
N ASN A 145 -11.79 -2.73 1.52
CA ASN A 145 -12.66 -3.26 2.57
C ASN A 145 -11.86 -3.73 3.79
N GLU A 146 -10.66 -4.28 3.60
CA GLU A 146 -9.77 -4.73 4.69
C GLU A 146 -9.10 -3.58 5.45
N ALA A 147 -8.79 -2.49 4.73
CA ALA A 147 -8.12 -1.32 5.29
C ALA A 147 -9.06 -0.45 6.15
N CYS A 148 -10.38 -0.51 5.94
CA CYS A 148 -11.39 0.31 6.62
C CYS A 148 -11.00 1.81 6.67
N ALA A 149 -10.48 2.32 5.56
CA ALA A 149 -9.89 3.65 5.47
C ALA A 149 -10.89 4.72 4.97
N GLU A 150 -12.21 4.47 5.02
CA GLU A 150 -13.22 5.26 4.29
C GLU A 150 -13.25 6.74 4.68
N GLU A 151 -12.89 7.08 5.93
CA GLU A 151 -12.82 8.47 6.39
C GLU A 151 -11.81 9.30 5.61
N MET A 152 -10.69 8.69 5.22
CA MET A 152 -9.59 9.37 4.54
C MET A 152 -9.53 9.04 3.04
N TYR A 153 -10.02 7.86 2.66
CA TYR A 153 -10.00 7.30 1.32
C TYR A 153 -11.37 6.73 0.97
N PRO A 154 -12.28 7.56 0.39
CA PRO A 154 -13.58 7.11 -0.05
C PRO A 154 -13.53 5.85 -0.94
N LYS A 155 -14.52 4.96 -0.79
CA LYS A 155 -14.54 3.72 -1.59
C LYS A 155 -14.63 4.02 -3.08
N ILE A 156 -13.78 3.36 -3.85
CA ILE A 156 -13.83 3.41 -5.31
C ILE A 156 -14.83 2.36 -5.79
N CYS A 157 -15.73 2.78 -6.68
CA CYS A 157 -16.70 1.91 -7.31
C CYS A 157 -16.06 1.09 -8.44
N PHE A 158 -16.47 -0.17 -8.52
CA PHE A 158 -16.03 -1.13 -9.53
C PHE A 158 -17.25 -1.91 -10.07
N ALA A 159 -17.32 -2.12 -11.38
CA ALA A 159 -18.36 -2.93 -12.00
C ALA A 159 -18.30 -4.39 -11.53
N LYS A 160 -19.45 -5.05 -11.38
CA LYS A 160 -19.52 -6.48 -11.03
C LYS A 160 -19.45 -7.41 -12.26
N THR A 161 -19.74 -6.87 -13.43
CA THR A 161 -19.77 -7.54 -14.73
C THR A 161 -18.96 -6.74 -15.73
N LYS A 162 -18.46 -7.38 -16.79
CA LYS A 162 -17.87 -6.64 -17.92
C LYS A 162 -18.96 -5.82 -18.59
N ILE A 163 -18.67 -4.54 -18.78
CA ILE A 163 -19.56 -3.56 -19.41
C ILE A 163 -19.07 -3.28 -20.84
N TYR A 164 -17.76 -3.39 -21.09
CA TYR A 164 -17.17 -3.10 -22.39
C TYR A 164 -16.66 -4.41 -23.02
N THR A 165 -17.19 -4.75 -24.21
CA THR A 165 -16.80 -5.90 -25.05
C THR A 165 -16.53 -5.44 -26.46
#